data_AF-A0A9X2JP13-F1
#
_entry.id   AF-A0A9X2JP13-F1
#
_cell.length_a   1.000
_cell.length_b   1.000
_cell.length_c   1.000
_cell.angle_alpha   90.00
_cell.angle_beta   90.00
_cell.angle_gamma   90.00
#
_symmetry.space_group_name_H-M   'P 1'
#
loop_
_entity.id
_entity.type
_entity.pdbx_description
1 polymer ?
#
loop_
_entity_poly.entity_id
_entity_poly.type
_entity_poly.pdbx_seq_one_letter_code
_entity_poly.pdbx_strand_id
1 'polypeptide(L)'
;LTGGCEGGQGGGQVLSGARGRLAAALVDLGPGLGDVALRCCCYLEGMEVLERRMGWSARSGKIVLRIALQRLRRHYDAMSGGDMIG
;
A
#
# COMPACT_ATOMS: atom_id res chain seq x y z
N LEU A 1 -5.16 43.84 10.07
CA LEU A 1 -3.93 43.33 9.44
C LEU A 1 -3.47 42.11 10.24
N THR A 2 -4.08 40.95 9.99
CA THR A 2 -3.72 39.65 10.56
C THR A 2 -3.49 38.78 9.33
N GLY A 3 -2.28 38.32 9.01
CA GLY A 3 -1.40 37.53 9.84
C GLY A 3 -1.44 36.12 9.25
N GLY A 4 -0.56 35.85 8.27
CA GLY A 4 -0.50 34.59 7.55
C GLY A 4 0.94 34.15 7.40
N CYS A 5 1.48 33.53 8.45
CA CYS A 5 2.70 32.75 8.41
C CYS A 5 2.34 31.30 8.09
N GLU A 6 2.19 30.97 6.81
CA GLU A 6 2.11 29.57 6.40
C GLU A 6 3.53 29.04 6.21
N GLY A 7 4.03 28.45 7.31
CA GLY A 7 5.32 27.78 7.39
C GLY A 7 5.44 26.66 6.37
N GLY A 8 6.67 26.51 5.85
CA GLY A 8 7.03 25.49 4.88
C GLY A 8 7.09 24.08 5.45
N GLN A 9 7.31 23.10 4.56
CA GLN A 9 7.85 21.75 4.86
C GLN A 9 8.14 21.01 3.54
N GLY A 10 9.00 21.58 2.70
CA GLY A 10 9.60 20.85 1.57
C GLY A 10 10.76 19.99 2.07
N GLY A 11 10.61 18.67 2.12
CA GLY A 11 11.75 17.73 2.20
C GLY A 11 11.62 16.55 3.17
N GLY A 12 10.85 16.66 4.25
CA GLY A 12 10.67 15.57 5.24
C GLY A 12 9.34 14.82 5.13
N GLN A 13 8.35 15.41 4.47
CA GLN A 13 6.96 14.91 4.46
C GLN A 13 6.69 13.85 3.38
N VAL A 14 7.54 13.76 2.34
CA VAL A 14 7.32 12.85 1.20
C VAL A 14 7.48 11.38 1.60
N LEU A 15 8.42 11.06 2.49
CA LEU A 15 8.61 9.71 3.02
C LEU A 15 7.50 9.31 4.00
N SER A 16 7.04 10.25 4.83
CA SER A 16 5.91 10.03 5.75
C SER A 16 4.58 9.87 4.99
N GLY A 17 4.37 10.66 3.92
CA GLY A 17 3.20 10.57 3.06
C GLY A 17 3.17 9.26 2.26
N ALA A 18 4.30 8.82 1.69
CA ALA A 18 4.34 7.56 0.96
C ALA A 18 4.09 6.34 1.86
N ARG A 19 4.72 6.29 3.05
CA ARG A 19 4.46 5.24 4.05
C ARG A 19 3.04 5.32 4.60
N GLY A 20 2.51 6.52 4.84
CA GLY A 20 1.15 6.73 5.31
C GLY A 20 0.11 6.23 4.30
N ARG A 21 0.30 6.52 3.01
CA ARG A 21 -0.57 5.99 1.94
C ARG A 21 -0.51 4.47 1.84
N LEU A 22 0.68 3.89 1.94
CA LEU A 22 0.83 2.43 1.97
C LEU A 22 0.16 1.83 3.21
N ALA A 23 0.36 2.40 4.40
CA ALA A 23 -0.27 1.93 5.63
C ALA A 23 -1.81 1.98 5.56
N ALA A 24 -2.37 3.08 5.03
CA ALA A 24 -3.81 3.21 4.80
C ALA A 24 -4.33 2.16 3.82
N ALA A 25 -3.61 1.92 2.72
CA ALA A 25 -3.97 0.91 1.73
C ALA A 25 -3.87 -0.52 2.27
N LEU A 26 -2.93 -0.79 3.16
CA LEU A 26 -2.79 -2.08 3.84
C LEU A 26 -3.90 -2.33 4.86
N VAL A 27 -4.32 -1.29 5.59
CA VAL A 27 -5.48 -1.33 6.50
C VAL A 27 -6.75 -1.66 5.71
N ASP A 28 -6.93 -1.02 4.54
CA ASP A 28 -8.07 -1.28 3.65
C ASP A 28 -8.06 -2.69 3.03
N LEU A 29 -6.87 -3.24 2.75
CA LEU A 29 -6.71 -4.62 2.25
C LEU A 29 -7.10 -5.68 3.28
N GLY A 30 -6.89 -5.39 4.57
CA GLY A 30 -7.09 -6.31 5.68
C GLY A 30 -5.92 -7.29 5.93
N PRO A 31 -5.92 -7.96 7.10
CA PRO A 31 -4.89 -8.91 7.49
C PRO A 31 -4.84 -10.10 6.51
N GLY A 32 -3.63 -10.47 6.08
CA GLY A 32 -3.38 -11.51 5.08
C GLY A 32 -2.99 -10.95 3.70
N LEU A 33 -3.90 -10.21 3.05
CA LEU A 33 -3.63 -9.58 1.74
C LEU A 33 -2.57 -8.46 1.85
N GLY A 34 -2.58 -7.70 2.94
CA GLY A 34 -1.53 -6.71 3.19
C GLY A 34 -0.15 -7.35 3.46
N ASP A 35 -0.12 -8.45 4.21
CA ASP A 35 1.12 -9.15 4.58
C ASP A 35 1.79 -9.79 3.35
N VAL A 36 1.01 -10.43 2.48
CA VAL A 36 1.54 -11.02 1.23
C VAL A 36 2.09 -9.95 0.28
N ALA A 37 1.43 -8.81 0.17
CA ALA A 37 1.88 -7.70 -0.67
C ALA A 37 3.19 -7.10 -0.12
N LEU A 38 3.28 -6.86 1.20
CA LEU A 38 4.50 -6.40 1.83
C LEU A 38 5.65 -7.39 1.66
N ARG A 39 5.42 -8.69 1.90
CA ARG A 39 6.51 -9.68 1.82
C ARG A 39 7.00 -9.95 0.40
N CYS A 40 6.11 -9.92 -0.58
CA CYS A 40 6.53 -9.98 -1.97
C CYS A 40 7.26 -8.70 -2.43
N CYS A 41 6.72 -7.51 -2.13
CA CYS A 41 7.20 -6.26 -2.72
C CYS A 41 8.34 -5.60 -1.92
N CYS A 42 8.32 -5.69 -0.59
CA CYS A 42 9.31 -5.06 0.29
C CYS A 42 10.39 -6.02 0.75
N TYR A 43 10.03 -7.28 1.05
CA TYR A 43 10.99 -8.28 1.51
C TYR A 43 11.56 -9.15 0.39
N LEU A 44 11.04 -9.00 -0.85
CA LEU A 44 11.44 -9.80 -2.02
C LEU A 44 11.44 -11.31 -1.74
N GLU A 45 10.56 -11.77 -0.84
CA GLU A 45 10.42 -13.20 -0.57
C GLU A 45 9.88 -13.91 -1.83
N GLY A 46 10.52 -15.03 -2.18
CA GLY A 46 10.05 -15.88 -3.26
C GLY A 46 8.63 -16.41 -2.99
N MET A 47 7.83 -16.53 -4.05
CA MET A 47 6.43 -16.99 -3.94
C MET A 47 6.29 -18.34 -3.23
N GLU A 48 7.24 -19.26 -3.43
CA GLU A 48 7.22 -20.57 -2.77
C GLU A 48 7.36 -20.47 -1.24
N VAL A 49 8.14 -19.51 -0.75
CA VAL A 49 8.29 -19.25 0.69
C VAL A 49 7.02 -18.62 1.26
N LEU A 50 6.44 -17.67 0.53
CA LEU A 50 5.15 -17.07 0.86
C LEU A 50 4.05 -18.13 0.98
N GLU A 51 3.93 -18.99 -0.03
CA GLU A 51 2.93 -20.06 -0.10
C GLU A 51 3.10 -21.03 1.06
N ARG A 52 4.33 -21.48 1.33
CA ARG A 52 4.62 -22.38 2.46
C ARG A 52 4.29 -21.74 3.81
N ARG A 53 4.62 -20.46 4.00
CA ARG A 53 4.38 -19.79 5.29
C ARG A 53 2.91 -19.45 5.53
N MET A 54 2.15 -19.20 4.47
CA MET A 54 0.71 -18.95 4.53
C MET A 54 -0.13 -20.25 4.50
N GLY A 55 0.50 -21.42 4.28
CA GLY A 55 -0.19 -22.69 4.13
C GLY A 55 -1.01 -22.79 2.84
N TRP A 56 -0.64 -22.05 1.80
CA TRP A 56 -1.31 -22.08 0.50
C TRP A 56 -0.76 -23.18 -0.40
N SER A 57 -1.63 -23.70 -1.27
CA SER A 57 -1.20 -24.62 -2.33
C SER A 57 -0.28 -23.92 -3.32
N ALA A 58 0.72 -24.64 -3.83
CA ALA A 58 1.66 -24.14 -4.82
C ALA A 58 0.91 -23.50 -6.01
N ARG A 59 1.46 -22.39 -6.53
CA ARG A 59 0.92 -21.59 -7.65
C ARG A 59 -0.30 -20.71 -7.30
N SER A 60 -0.79 -20.74 -6.06
CA SER A 60 -1.91 -19.89 -5.59
C SER A 60 -1.44 -18.48 -5.20
N GLY A 61 -0.19 -18.33 -4.79
CA GLY A 61 0.38 -17.07 -4.29
C GLY A 61 0.32 -15.96 -5.34
N LYS A 62 0.55 -16.27 -6.61
CA LYS A 62 0.42 -15.29 -7.71
C LYS A 62 -1.00 -14.75 -7.86
N ILE A 63 -2.03 -15.58 -7.66
CA ILE A 63 -3.42 -15.15 -7.76
C ILE A 63 -3.78 -14.25 -6.58
N VAL A 64 -3.41 -14.64 -5.36
CA VAL A 64 -3.67 -13.84 -4.17
C VAL A 64 -2.93 -12.50 -4.23
N LEU A 65 -1.65 -12.50 -4.64
CA LEU A 65 -0.88 -11.28 -4.84
C LEU A 65 -1.53 -10.38 -5.90
N ARG A 66 -2.01 -10.94 -7.02
CA ARG A 66 -2.74 -10.16 -8.04
C ARG A 66 -4.01 -9.55 -7.46
N ILE A 67 -4.78 -10.28 -6.67
CA ILE A 67 -6.00 -9.76 -6.01
C ILE A 67 -5.64 -8.62 -5.03
N ALA A 68 -4.56 -8.79 -4.25
CA ALA A 68 -4.06 -7.77 -3.34
C ALA A 68 -3.69 -6.48 -4.11
N LEU A 69 -2.91 -6.59 -5.18
CA LEU A 69 -2.49 -5.45 -6.00
C LEU A 69 -3.67 -4.80 -6.74
N GLN A 70 -4.66 -5.58 -7.18
CA GLN A 70 -5.88 -5.04 -7.79
C GLN A 70 -6.70 -4.21 -6.80
N ARG A 71 -6.84 -4.67 -5.55
CA ARG A 71 -7.48 -3.88 -4.48
C ARG A 71 -6.65 -2.63 -4.15
N LEU A 72 -5.34 -2.78 -4.05
CA LEU A 72 -4.42 -1.67 -3.81
C LEU A 72 -4.56 -0.58 -4.90
N ARG A 73 -4.62 -0.99 -6.17
CA ARG A 73 -4.85 -0.07 -7.28
C ARG A 73 -6.17 0.67 -7.15
N ARG A 74 -7.28 -0.02 -6.83
CA ARG A 74 -8.58 0.63 -6.61
C ARG A 74 -8.53 1.64 -5.47
N HIS A 75 -7.82 1.31 -4.40
CA HIS A 75 -7.61 2.22 -3.26
C HIS A 75 -6.85 3.49 -3.68
N TYR A 76 -5.76 3.35 -4.44
CA TYR A 76 -5.02 4.49 -4.96
C TYR A 76 -5.79 5.28 -6.01
N ASP A 77 -6.56 4.63 -6.88
CA ASP A 77 -7.42 5.29 -7.88
C ASP A 77 -8.51 6.11 -7.17
N ALA A 78 -9.14 5.58 -6.13
CA ALA A 78 -10.12 6.30 -5.30
C ALA A 78 -9.49 7.48 -4.54
N MET A 79 -8.27 7.30 -4.02
CA MET A 79 -7.55 8.35 -3.29
C MET A 79 -7.01 9.46 -4.20
N SER A 80 -6.58 9.11 -5.42
CA SER A 80 -6.08 10.05 -6.43
C SER A 80 -7.20 10.77 -7.16
N GLY A 81 -8.36 10.13 -7.31
CA GLY A 81 -9.58 10.75 -7.85
C GLY A 81 -10.20 11.81 -6.93
N GLY A 82 -9.83 11.84 -5.65
CA GLY A 82 -10.24 12.89 -4.71
C GLY A 82 -9.49 14.21 -4.87
N ASP A 83 -8.34 14.22 -5.56
CA ASP A 83 -7.49 15.41 -5.77
C ASP A 83 -7.95 16.27 -6.97
N MET A 84 -8.96 15.82 -7.72
CA MET A 84 -9.55 16.57 -8.86
C MET A 84 -10.85 17.31 -8.52
N ILE A 85 -11.26 17.35 -7.25
CA ILE A 85 -12.37 18.19 -6.77
C ILE A 85 -11.77 19.25 -5.83
N GLY A 86 -11.12 20.26 -6.42
CA GLY A 86 -10.55 21.41 -5.72
C GLY A 86 -10.38 22.58 -6.67
#